data_AF-A0A958HR44-F1
#
_entry.id   AF-A0A958HR44-F1
#
_cell.length_a   1.000
_cell.length_b   1.000
_cell.length_c   1.000
_cell.angle_alpha   90.00
_cell.angle_beta   90.00
_cell.angle_gamma   90.00
#
_symmetry.space_group_name_H-M   'P 1'
#
loop_
_entity.id
_entity.type
_entity.pdbx_description
1 polymer ?
#
loop_
_entity_poly.entity_id
_entity_poly.type
_entity_poly.pdbx_seq_one_letter_code
_entity_poly.pdbx_strand_id
1 'polypeptide(L)'
;MASPGPLLRPLHPAVPPRDHFRAGGWRVGCGSVIEERGPVGDRSQHRPRVRQGEHGGEYVVVWAAESATGEDIVITAVDIDNLLRAKAAIYAGCSVLAQSVGLSMDMVSTVLVGGSFGKHINVEKSVQLGLLPDVPWENFQFLGNTSVRGAYMALLDRDARQRIAEIARSMTYLELSADNSFYDQFTSALFLPHTDIGLFPSVAALLEE
;
A
#
# COMPACT_ATOMS: atom_id res chain seq x y z
N MET A 1 31.05 -4.42 -51.91
CA MET A 1 29.91 -5.26 -51.52
C MET A 1 29.94 -5.37 -50.00
N ALA A 2 29.16 -4.56 -49.30
CA ALA A 2 29.07 -4.56 -47.84
C ALA A 2 27.76 -5.27 -47.44
N SER A 3 27.87 -6.32 -46.62
CA SER A 3 26.70 -7.01 -46.07
C SER A 3 25.96 -6.11 -45.08
N PRO A 4 24.62 -6.04 -45.10
CA PRO A 4 23.86 -5.33 -44.09
C PRO A 4 23.77 -6.18 -42.81
N GLY A 5 24.17 -5.59 -41.68
CA GLY A 5 24.03 -6.18 -40.34
C GLY A 5 22.57 -6.32 -39.91
N PRO A 6 22.27 -7.21 -38.94
CA PRO A 6 20.90 -7.53 -38.58
C PRO A 6 20.22 -6.35 -37.88
N LEU A 7 19.03 -6.02 -38.39
CA LEU A 7 18.10 -5.02 -37.84
C LEU A 7 17.79 -5.32 -36.37
N LEU A 8 18.11 -4.36 -35.50
CA LEU A 8 17.69 -4.34 -34.10
C LEU A 8 16.16 -4.44 -34.01
N ARG A 9 15.65 -5.55 -33.46
CA ARG A 9 14.25 -5.65 -33.07
C ARG A 9 14.01 -4.72 -31.87
N PRO A 10 12.92 -3.93 -31.85
CA PRO A 10 12.55 -3.17 -30.67
C PRO A 10 12.19 -4.11 -29.52
N LEU A 11 12.88 -3.94 -28.39
CA LEU A 11 12.54 -4.54 -27.10
C LEU A 11 11.22 -3.92 -26.64
N HIS A 12 10.11 -4.62 -26.88
CA HIS A 12 8.89 -4.37 -26.11
C HIS A 12 9.14 -4.85 -24.68
N PRO A 13 8.90 -4.03 -23.63
CA PRO A 13 8.93 -4.52 -22.27
C PRO A 13 7.85 -5.59 -22.15
N ALA A 14 8.26 -6.80 -21.76
CA ALA A 14 7.32 -7.87 -21.44
C ALA A 14 6.46 -7.39 -20.27
N VAL A 15 5.20 -7.07 -20.56
CA VAL A 15 4.20 -6.83 -19.53
C VAL A 15 3.92 -8.21 -18.91
N PRO A 16 4.20 -8.43 -17.61
CA PRO A 16 3.92 -9.72 -16.99
C PRO A 16 2.41 -10.03 -17.12
N PRO A 17 2.03 -11.31 -17.21
CA PRO A 17 0.64 -11.71 -17.35
C PRO A 17 -0.21 -11.09 -16.24
N ARG A 18 -1.39 -10.58 -16.62
CA ARG A 18 -2.40 -10.08 -15.67
C ARG A 18 -3.00 -11.26 -14.93
N ASP A 19 -2.33 -11.71 -13.88
CA ASP A 19 -2.95 -12.61 -12.92
C ASP A 19 -4.03 -11.80 -12.18
N HIS A 20 -5.29 -12.20 -12.36
CA HIS A 20 -6.43 -11.59 -11.71
C HIS A 20 -6.29 -11.72 -10.19
N PHE A 21 -6.06 -10.59 -9.52
CA PHE A 21 -6.02 -10.50 -8.06
C PHE A 21 -7.46 -10.66 -7.54
N ARG A 22 -7.88 -11.87 -7.17
CA ARG A 22 -9.14 -12.08 -6.44
C ARG A 22 -8.90 -11.70 -4.97
N ALA A 23 -9.66 -10.71 -4.50
CA ALA A 23 -9.75 -10.37 -3.08
C ALA A 23 -10.55 -11.50 -2.42
N GLY A 24 -9.86 -12.52 -1.91
CA GLY A 24 -10.45 -13.81 -1.53
C GLY A 24 -9.65 -14.49 -0.42
N GLY A 25 -9.76 -14.04 0.84
CA GLY A 25 -9.37 -14.85 1.99
C GLY A 25 -7.87 -15.07 2.24
N TRP A 26 -7.05 -14.01 2.14
CA TRP A 26 -5.64 -14.05 2.47
C TRP A 26 -5.38 -13.93 3.98
N ARG A 27 -4.59 -14.85 4.56
CA ARG A 27 -4.00 -14.66 5.90
C ARG A 27 -2.48 -14.57 5.72
N VAL A 28 -1.88 -13.49 6.21
CA VAL A 28 -0.43 -13.43 6.36
C VAL A 28 -0.07 -14.09 7.67
N GLY A 29 0.46 -15.32 7.59
CA GLY A 29 1.14 -15.98 8.69
C GLY A 29 2.58 -15.49 8.75
N CYS A 30 3.13 -15.40 9.96
CA CYS A 30 4.48 -14.92 10.29
C CYS A 30 5.62 -15.81 9.71
N GLY A 31 5.48 -16.37 8.51
CA GLY A 31 6.41 -17.31 7.91
C GLY A 31 6.03 -17.90 6.54
N SER A 32 4.91 -17.51 5.92
CA SER A 32 4.55 -17.99 4.58
C SER A 32 4.01 -16.86 3.69
N VAL A 33 4.53 -16.82 2.47
CA VAL A 33 4.05 -15.98 1.35
C VAL A 33 2.53 -16.15 1.29
N ILE A 34 1.80 -15.07 1.64
CA ILE A 34 0.35 -14.86 1.56
C ILE A 34 -0.45 -16.15 1.28
N GLU A 35 -1.04 -16.75 2.32
CA GLU A 35 -1.86 -17.96 2.16
C GLU A 35 -3.32 -17.59 1.87
N GLU A 36 -3.82 -17.98 0.69
CA GLU A 36 -5.23 -17.99 0.32
C GLU A 36 -5.93 -19.15 1.05
N ARG A 37 -7.10 -18.93 1.66
CA ARG A 37 -7.91 -20.03 2.23
C ARG A 37 -8.29 -21.05 1.15
N GLY A 38 -7.58 -22.17 1.12
CA GLY A 38 -8.03 -23.44 0.54
C GLY A 38 -7.79 -24.57 1.54
N PRO A 39 -8.55 -25.68 1.48
CA PRO A 39 -8.39 -26.80 2.41
C PRO A 39 -6.94 -27.31 2.38
N VAL A 40 -6.34 -27.40 3.57
CA VAL A 40 -4.99 -27.93 3.81
C VAL A 40 -4.92 -29.34 3.22
N GLY A 41 -4.15 -29.53 2.14
CA GLY A 41 -3.97 -30.89 1.63
C GLY A 41 -3.46 -31.10 0.21
N ASP A 42 -2.96 -30.10 -0.53
CA ASP A 42 -2.38 -30.39 -1.84
C ASP A 42 -0.99 -29.79 -2.07
N ARG A 43 0.03 -30.53 -1.61
CA ARG A 43 1.44 -30.27 -1.94
C ARG A 43 1.79 -30.63 -3.40
N SER A 44 0.82 -31.01 -4.24
CA SER A 44 1.06 -31.41 -5.64
C SER A 44 1.01 -30.26 -6.65
N GLN A 45 0.56 -29.06 -6.26
CA GLN A 45 0.63 -27.89 -7.13
C GLN A 45 2.05 -27.34 -7.15
N HIS A 46 2.80 -27.69 -8.19
CA HIS A 46 4.08 -27.06 -8.50
C HIS A 46 3.86 -25.56 -8.71
N ARG A 47 4.18 -24.74 -7.70
CA ARG A 47 4.13 -23.28 -7.79
C ARG A 47 5.51 -22.77 -8.17
N PRO A 48 5.84 -22.61 -9.48
CA PRO A 48 7.21 -22.38 -9.92
C PRO A 48 7.84 -21.12 -9.35
N ARG A 49 7.05 -20.10 -8.97
CA ARG A 49 7.52 -18.82 -8.43
C ARG A 49 7.68 -18.79 -6.91
N VAL A 50 7.20 -19.80 -6.18
CA VAL A 50 7.28 -19.82 -4.70
C VAL A 50 8.40 -20.76 -4.29
N ARG A 51 9.37 -20.25 -3.52
CA ARG A 51 10.50 -21.04 -3.01
C ARG A 51 10.94 -20.59 -1.62
N GLN A 52 11.87 -21.33 -1.02
CA GLN A 52 12.54 -20.93 0.21
C GLN A 52 13.85 -20.21 -0.14
N GLY A 53 14.03 -19.01 0.38
CA GLY A 53 15.25 -18.21 0.30
C GLY A 53 15.92 -18.03 1.67
N GLU A 54 16.88 -17.11 1.75
CA GLU A 54 17.65 -16.83 2.98
C GLU A 54 16.78 -16.29 4.12
N HIS A 55 15.72 -15.54 3.78
CA HIS A 55 14.81 -14.90 4.74
C HIS A 55 13.45 -15.61 4.85
N GLY A 56 13.41 -16.92 4.54
CA GLY A 56 12.20 -17.73 4.56
C GLY A 56 11.54 -17.81 3.18
N GLY A 57 10.21 -17.93 3.16
CA GLY A 57 9.46 -18.04 1.90
C GLY A 57 9.54 -16.76 1.05
N GLU A 58 9.75 -16.93 -0.25
CA GLU A 58 9.80 -15.83 -1.22
C GLU A 58 9.02 -16.14 -2.51
N TYR A 59 8.52 -15.08 -3.15
CA TYR A 59 7.86 -15.11 -4.44
C TYR A 59 8.71 -14.42 -5.49
N VAL A 60 9.07 -15.12 -6.56
CA VAL A 60 9.85 -14.56 -7.67
C VAL A 60 8.94 -13.75 -8.59
N VAL A 61 9.15 -12.44 -8.62
CA VAL A 61 8.44 -11.49 -9.50
C VAL A 61 9.06 -11.52 -10.89
N VAL A 62 10.39 -11.45 -10.97
CA VAL A 62 11.13 -11.45 -12.24
C VAL A 62 12.30 -12.42 -12.14
N TRP A 63 12.45 -13.29 -13.13
CA TRP A 63 13.58 -14.21 -13.18
C TRP A 63 14.86 -13.48 -13.58
N ALA A 64 16.02 -13.97 -13.13
CA ALA A 64 17.34 -13.46 -13.47
C ALA A 64 17.57 -13.32 -14.99
N ALA A 65 17.02 -14.25 -15.78
CA ALA A 65 17.11 -14.21 -17.24
C ALA A 65 16.36 -13.03 -17.88
N GLU A 66 15.41 -12.43 -17.15
CA GLU A 66 14.57 -11.32 -17.59
C GLU A 66 14.94 -10.00 -16.88
N SER A 67 15.82 -10.04 -15.88
CA SER A 67 16.23 -8.88 -15.11
C SER A 67 17.47 -8.21 -15.70
N ALA A 68 17.56 -6.88 -15.56
CA ALA A 68 18.73 -6.14 -16.03
C ALA A 68 19.99 -6.41 -15.18
N THR A 69 19.82 -6.90 -13.95
CA THR A 69 20.91 -7.19 -13.01
C THR A 69 21.46 -8.61 -13.16
N GLY A 70 20.73 -9.52 -13.83
CA GLY A 70 21.08 -10.94 -13.88
C GLY A 70 20.77 -11.69 -12.59
N GLU A 71 19.99 -11.09 -11.69
CA GLU A 71 19.55 -11.67 -10.42
C GLU A 71 18.01 -11.74 -10.39
N ASP A 72 17.45 -12.73 -9.69
CA ASP A 72 16.01 -12.84 -9.49
C ASP A 72 15.51 -11.64 -8.65
N ILE A 73 14.39 -11.03 -9.06
CA ILE A 73 13.69 -10.03 -8.25
C ILE A 73 12.59 -10.76 -7.48
N VAL A 74 12.73 -10.78 -6.15
CA VAL A 74 11.84 -11.53 -5.25
C VAL A 74 11.12 -10.60 -4.27
N ILE A 75 9.95 -11.04 -3.79
CA ILE A 75 9.27 -10.49 -2.62
C ILE A 75 9.34 -11.53 -1.52
N THR A 76 9.95 -11.17 -0.38
CA THR A 76 10.15 -12.07 0.75
C THR A 76 9.02 -11.96 1.78
N ALA A 77 8.93 -12.93 2.70
CA ALA A 77 8.06 -12.83 3.87
C ALA A 77 8.36 -11.57 4.71
N VAL A 78 9.64 -11.18 4.83
CA VAL A 78 10.06 -9.96 5.55
C VAL A 78 9.52 -8.70 4.87
N ASP A 79 9.51 -8.66 3.54
CA ASP A 79 8.95 -7.53 2.78
C ASP A 79 7.44 -7.41 2.99
N ILE A 80 6.73 -8.55 3.00
CA ILE A 80 5.29 -8.60 3.27
C ILE A 80 5.01 -8.09 4.69
N ASP A 81 5.76 -8.57 5.68
CA ASP A 81 5.62 -8.13 7.07
C ASP A 81 5.89 -6.63 7.23
N ASN A 82 6.91 -6.10 6.53
CA ASN A 82 7.19 -4.67 6.51
C ASN A 82 6.07 -3.86 5.87
N LEU A 83 5.50 -4.35 4.76
CA LEU A 83 4.35 -3.73 4.12
C LEU A 83 3.13 -3.70 5.05
N LEU A 84 2.84 -4.80 5.74
CA LEU A 84 1.74 -4.89 6.70
C LEU A 84 1.93 -3.94 7.88
N ARG A 85 3.14 -3.86 8.44
CA ARG A 85 3.44 -2.90 9.52
C ARG A 85 3.27 -1.46 9.05
N ALA A 86 3.74 -1.13 7.85
CA ALA A 86 3.62 0.22 7.31
C ALA A 86 2.15 0.61 7.08
N LYS A 87 1.36 -0.29 6.46
CA LYS A 87 -0.06 -0.01 6.20
C LYS A 87 -0.89 0.03 7.49
N ALA A 88 -0.59 -0.85 8.45
CA ALA A 88 -1.23 -0.85 9.76
C ALA A 88 -0.97 0.45 10.53
N ALA A 89 0.27 0.96 10.51
CA ALA A 89 0.63 2.22 11.16
C ALA A 89 -0.13 3.42 10.58
N ILE A 90 -0.26 3.47 9.25
CA ILE A 90 -1.00 4.53 8.57
C ILE A 90 -2.49 4.47 8.93
N TYR A 91 -3.12 3.30 8.80
CA TYR A 91 -4.53 3.13 9.11
C TYR A 91 -4.85 3.42 10.58
N ALA A 92 -4.04 2.88 11.50
CA ALA A 92 -4.21 3.10 12.94
C ALA A 92 -4.04 4.58 13.31
N GLY A 93 -3.05 5.27 12.74
CA GLY A 93 -2.84 6.69 12.97
C GLY A 93 -4.04 7.53 12.52
N CYS A 94 -4.60 7.24 11.34
CA CYS A 94 -5.81 7.90 10.86
C CYS A 94 -7.02 7.60 11.76
N SER A 95 -7.22 6.34 12.16
CA SER A 95 -8.34 5.92 12.99
C SER A 95 -8.31 6.57 14.37
N VAL A 96 -7.15 6.57 15.04
CA VAL A 96 -6.99 7.22 16.35
C VAL A 96 -7.19 8.73 16.26
N LEU A 97 -6.65 9.37 15.21
CA LEU A 97 -6.85 10.80 14.98
C LEU A 97 -8.35 11.13 14.83
N ALA A 98 -9.09 10.38 14.01
CA ALA A 98 -10.53 10.57 13.86
C ALA A 98 -11.27 10.36 15.20
N GLN A 99 -10.99 9.26 15.90
CA GLN A 99 -11.63 8.96 17.18
C GLN A 99 -11.35 10.02 18.26
N SER A 100 -10.14 10.58 18.29
CA SER A 100 -9.74 11.61 19.26
C SER A 100 -10.58 12.89 19.18
N VAL A 101 -11.17 13.17 18.00
CA VAL A 101 -12.07 14.31 17.77
C VAL A 101 -13.54 13.89 17.68
N GLY A 102 -13.85 12.65 18.09
CA GLY A 102 -15.21 12.11 18.11
C GLY A 102 -15.76 11.79 16.72
N LEU A 103 -14.89 11.59 15.73
CA LEU A 103 -15.26 11.24 14.37
C LEU A 103 -14.96 9.77 14.05
N SER A 104 -15.77 9.19 13.18
CA SER A 104 -15.53 7.90 12.56
C SER A 104 -14.95 8.10 11.15
N MET A 105 -14.24 7.08 10.65
CA MET A 105 -13.52 7.17 9.37
C MET A 105 -14.46 7.34 8.16
N ASP A 106 -15.69 6.85 8.23
CA ASP A 106 -16.73 7.01 7.20
C ASP A 106 -17.27 8.45 7.10
N MET A 107 -17.06 9.28 8.12
CA MET A 107 -17.42 10.70 8.07
C MET A 107 -16.41 11.57 7.30
N VAL A 108 -15.30 10.99 6.84
CA VAL A 108 -14.28 11.73 6.08
C VAL A 108 -14.78 11.97 4.65
N SER A 109 -15.12 13.22 4.35
CA SER A 109 -15.63 13.64 3.04
C SER A 109 -14.56 13.79 1.97
N THR A 110 -13.32 14.07 2.36
CA THR A 110 -12.21 14.26 1.40
C THR A 110 -10.90 13.84 2.04
N VAL A 111 -10.14 13.03 1.31
CA VAL A 111 -8.80 12.57 1.68
C VAL A 111 -7.78 13.23 0.77
N LEU A 112 -7.00 14.15 1.32
CA LEU A 112 -5.92 14.82 0.60
C LEU A 112 -4.61 14.06 0.79
N VAL A 113 -4.10 13.44 -0.26
CA VAL A 113 -2.87 12.65 -0.21
C VAL A 113 -1.70 13.48 -0.76
N GLY A 114 -0.82 13.90 0.16
CA GLY A 114 0.46 14.52 -0.15
C GLY A 114 1.59 13.49 -0.20
N GLY A 115 2.65 13.80 -0.94
CA GLY A 115 3.83 12.95 -1.11
C GLY A 115 4.05 12.51 -2.56
N SER A 116 5.27 12.08 -2.86
CA SER A 116 5.63 11.53 -4.19
C SER A 116 4.93 10.21 -4.48
N PHE A 117 4.49 9.50 -3.45
CA PHE A 117 3.81 8.21 -3.55
C PHE A 117 2.43 8.32 -4.20
N GLY A 118 1.74 9.45 -4.04
CA GLY A 118 0.36 9.64 -4.50
C GLY A 118 0.16 9.52 -6.02
N LYS A 119 1.20 9.74 -6.83
CA LYS A 119 1.07 9.65 -8.30
C LYS A 119 0.84 8.22 -8.80
N HIS A 120 1.24 7.21 -8.02
CA HIS A 120 1.25 5.81 -8.45
C HIS A 120 0.39 4.89 -7.57
N ILE A 121 -0.24 5.44 -6.53
CA ILE A 121 -1.09 4.66 -5.65
C ILE A 121 -2.44 4.40 -6.32
N ASN A 122 -2.82 3.12 -6.41
CA ASN A 122 -4.15 2.72 -6.80
C ASN A 122 -5.01 2.69 -5.52
N VAL A 123 -5.96 3.61 -5.39
CA VAL A 123 -6.80 3.74 -4.19
C VAL A 123 -7.61 2.48 -3.95
N GLU A 124 -8.25 1.90 -4.98
CA GLU A 124 -9.05 0.68 -4.85
C GLU A 124 -8.21 -0.46 -4.24
N LYS A 125 -7.02 -0.71 -4.78
CA LYS A 125 -6.09 -1.70 -4.22
C LYS A 125 -5.59 -1.33 -2.82
N SER A 126 -5.48 -0.05 -2.51
CA SER A 126 -5.05 0.43 -1.20
C SER A 126 -6.14 0.26 -0.14
N VAL A 127 -7.41 0.40 -0.52
CA VAL A 127 -8.57 0.08 0.33
C VAL A 127 -8.65 -1.43 0.53
N GLN A 128 -8.50 -2.23 -0.54
CA GLN A 128 -8.43 -3.70 -0.44
C GLN A 128 -7.29 -4.21 0.45
N LEU A 129 -6.15 -3.52 0.47
CA LEU A 129 -5.04 -3.82 1.37
C LEU A 129 -5.32 -3.38 2.83
N GLY A 130 -6.26 -2.45 3.03
CA GLY A 130 -6.50 -1.78 4.31
C GLY A 130 -5.44 -0.74 4.67
N LEU A 131 -4.84 -0.10 3.67
CA LEU A 131 -3.95 1.06 3.83
C LEU A 131 -4.75 2.35 3.97
N LEU A 132 -5.83 2.50 3.20
CA LEU A 132 -6.71 3.66 3.16
C LEU A 132 -8.10 3.27 3.68
N PRO A 133 -8.87 4.21 4.26
CA PRO A 133 -10.24 3.94 4.67
C PRO A 133 -11.13 3.62 3.47
N ASP A 134 -12.16 2.83 3.72
CA ASP A 134 -13.15 2.47 2.70
C ASP A 134 -14.13 3.62 2.45
N VAL A 135 -13.66 4.60 1.68
CA VAL A 135 -14.45 5.74 1.20
C VAL A 135 -14.41 5.76 -0.34
N PRO A 136 -15.42 6.36 -1.00
CA PRO A 136 -15.47 6.41 -2.46
C PRO A 136 -14.21 7.02 -3.08
N TRP A 137 -13.83 6.50 -4.26
CA TRP A 137 -12.65 6.94 -5.01
C TRP A 137 -12.64 8.46 -5.22
N GLU A 138 -13.79 9.04 -5.53
CA GLU A 138 -13.98 10.47 -5.78
C GLU A 138 -13.63 11.37 -4.59
N ASN A 139 -13.55 10.81 -3.38
CA ASN A 139 -13.17 11.54 -2.18
C ASN A 139 -11.64 11.69 -2.06
N PHE A 140 -10.85 10.97 -2.85
CA PHE A 140 -9.38 11.04 -2.80
C PHE A 140 -8.82 12.06 -3.78
N GLN A 141 -7.95 12.95 -3.31
CA GLN A 141 -7.24 13.91 -4.14
C GLN A 141 -5.72 13.82 -3.93
N PHE A 142 -4.99 13.59 -5.02
CA PHE A 142 -3.54 13.48 -5.00
C PHE A 142 -2.88 14.83 -5.30
N LEU A 143 -2.21 15.37 -4.29
CA LEU A 143 -1.62 16.71 -4.35
C LEU A 143 -0.14 16.72 -4.77
N GLY A 144 0.47 15.54 -4.86
CA GLY A 144 1.90 15.38 -5.14
C GLY A 144 2.76 15.89 -3.99
N ASN A 145 3.96 16.42 -4.29
CA ASN A 145 4.85 16.94 -3.25
C ASN A 145 4.38 18.30 -2.72
N THR A 146 3.50 18.28 -1.71
CA THR A 146 2.93 19.45 -1.05
C THR A 146 3.97 20.23 -0.25
N SER A 147 5.01 19.58 0.27
CA SER A 147 6.10 20.23 1.00
C SER A 147 6.86 21.21 0.09
N VAL A 148 7.28 20.76 -1.11
CA VAL A 148 7.98 21.62 -2.08
C VAL A 148 7.06 22.73 -2.61
N ARG A 149 5.80 22.41 -2.91
CA ARG A 149 4.82 23.42 -3.34
C ARG A 149 4.60 24.49 -2.26
N GLY A 150 4.44 24.08 -1.00
CA GLY A 150 4.29 25.00 0.13
C GLY A 150 5.53 25.87 0.35
N ALA A 151 6.74 25.31 0.24
CA ALA A 151 7.98 26.07 0.33
C ALA A 151 8.10 27.11 -0.80
N TYR A 152 7.74 26.73 -2.03
CA TYR A 152 7.72 27.64 -3.17
C TYR A 152 6.71 28.77 -2.99
N MET A 153 5.49 28.47 -2.53
CA MET A 153 4.47 29.48 -2.21
C MET A 153 4.96 30.45 -1.14
N ALA A 154 5.52 29.93 -0.04
CA ALA A 154 6.07 30.76 1.03
C ALA A 154 7.24 31.62 0.55
N LEU A 155 8.04 31.15 -0.41
CA LEU A 155 9.17 31.92 -0.95
C LEU A 155 8.70 33.14 -1.75
N LEU A 156 7.69 32.97 -2.60
CA LEU A 156 7.23 33.99 -3.54
C LEU A 156 6.20 34.96 -2.96
N ASP A 157 5.40 34.53 -1.99
CA ASP A 157 4.28 35.28 -1.46
C ASP A 157 4.39 35.43 0.07
N ARG A 158 4.43 36.69 0.53
CA ARG A 158 4.54 37.04 1.95
C ARG A 158 3.24 36.73 2.72
N ASP A 159 2.08 36.91 2.09
CA ASP A 159 0.79 36.63 2.71
C ASP A 159 0.60 35.13 2.84
N ALA A 160 0.98 34.35 1.81
CA ALA A 160 1.00 32.90 1.89
C ALA A 160 1.94 32.39 3.00
N ARG A 161 3.13 33.00 3.14
CA ARG A 161 4.08 32.67 4.22
C ARG A 161 3.49 32.92 5.60
N GLN A 162 2.83 34.07 5.78
CA GLN A 162 2.16 34.41 7.04
C GLN A 162 1.03 33.41 7.33
N ARG A 163 0.23 33.06 6.33
CA ARG A 163 -0.86 32.08 6.46
C ARG A 163 -0.36 30.70 6.89
N ILE A 164 0.76 30.22 6.32
CA ILE A 164 1.39 28.96 6.72
C ILE A 164 1.80 29.00 8.20
N ALA A 165 2.37 30.12 8.66
CA ALA A 165 2.75 30.28 10.06
C ALA A 165 1.54 30.30 11.01
N GLU A 166 0.42 30.87 10.59
CA GLU A 166 -0.84 30.82 11.36
C GLU A 166 -1.40 29.41 11.46
N ILE A 167 -1.45 28.68 10.34
CA ILE A 167 -1.89 27.28 10.31
C ILE A 167 -1.03 26.45 11.27
N ALA A 168 0.29 26.59 11.20
CA ALA A 168 1.21 25.86 12.07
C ALA A 168 0.95 26.14 13.57
N ARG A 169 0.58 27.37 13.94
CA ARG A 169 0.22 27.71 15.33
C ARG A 169 -1.13 27.14 15.78
N SER A 170 -2.04 26.90 14.85
CA SER A 170 -3.36 26.31 15.14
C SER A 170 -3.37 24.77 15.17
N MET A 171 -2.26 24.13 14.77
CA MET A 171 -2.19 22.66 14.77
C MET A 171 -1.95 22.13 16.18
N THR A 172 -2.83 21.24 16.62
CA THR A 172 -2.63 20.46 17.86
C THR A 172 -1.92 19.16 17.51
N TYR A 173 -0.77 18.92 18.13
CA TYR A 173 -0.07 17.64 18.01
C TYR A 173 -0.71 16.60 18.92
N LEU A 174 -0.96 15.41 18.38
CA LEU A 174 -1.40 14.24 19.13
C LEU A 174 -0.29 13.20 19.14
N GLU A 175 0.10 12.79 20.35
CA GLU A 175 1.15 11.80 20.55
C GLU A 175 0.57 10.38 20.53
N LEU A 176 0.59 9.75 19.35
CA LEU A 176 0.05 8.41 19.16
C LEU A 176 0.78 7.32 19.96
N SER A 177 2.06 7.51 20.27
CA SER A 177 2.86 6.54 21.05
C SER A 177 2.44 6.42 22.51
N ALA A 178 1.78 7.45 23.06
CA ALA A 178 1.25 7.43 24.42
C ALA A 178 -0.20 6.94 24.48
N ASP A 179 -0.85 6.76 23.32
CA ASP A 179 -2.24 6.37 23.22
C ASP A 179 -2.35 4.84 23.17
N ASN A 180 -2.96 4.25 24.20
CA ASN A 180 -3.17 2.80 24.25
C ASN A 180 -4.05 2.31 23.08
N SER A 181 -4.95 3.15 22.57
CA SER A 181 -5.81 2.79 21.44
C SER A 181 -5.02 2.64 20.14
N PHE A 182 -3.87 3.29 20.00
CA PHE A 182 -3.04 3.16 18.80
C PHE A 182 -2.53 1.73 18.63
N TYR A 183 -2.08 1.09 19.71
CA TYR A 183 -1.58 -0.28 19.64
C TYR A 183 -2.69 -1.28 19.28
N ASP A 184 -3.89 -1.07 19.82
CA ASP A 184 -5.07 -1.90 19.52
C ASP A 184 -5.50 -1.75 18.06
N GLN A 185 -5.56 -0.51 17.56
CA GLN A 185 -5.86 -0.22 16.15
C GLN A 185 -4.76 -0.76 15.22
N PHE A 186 -3.49 -0.60 15.59
CA PHE A 186 -2.36 -1.12 14.83
C PHE A 186 -2.41 -2.64 14.71
N THR A 187 -2.63 -3.34 15.83
CA THR A 187 -2.71 -4.81 15.84
C THR A 187 -3.89 -5.30 14.99
N SER A 188 -5.03 -4.61 15.07
CA SER A 188 -6.21 -4.92 14.26
C SER A 188 -5.97 -4.67 12.77
N ALA A 189 -5.16 -3.67 12.45
CA ALA A 189 -4.81 -3.30 11.08
C ALA A 189 -3.66 -4.13 10.47
N LEU A 190 -3.06 -5.10 11.19
CA LEU A 190 -2.07 -6.01 10.61
C LEU A 190 -2.69 -7.06 9.67
N PHE A 191 -4.00 -7.29 9.76
CA PHE A 191 -4.73 -8.24 8.90
C PHE A 191 -5.17 -7.59 7.59
N LEU A 192 -5.53 -8.37 6.56
CA LEU A 192 -5.97 -7.85 5.26
C LEU A 192 -7.49 -8.00 5.09
N PRO A 193 -8.25 -6.93 4.79
CA PRO A 193 -7.83 -5.52 4.90
C PRO A 193 -7.66 -5.08 6.37
N HIS A 194 -8.40 -5.71 7.29
CA HIS A 194 -8.42 -5.43 8.73
C HIS A 194 -9.07 -6.61 9.47
N THR A 195 -8.89 -6.74 10.79
CA THR A 195 -9.58 -7.79 11.58
C THR A 195 -11.09 -7.64 11.57
N ASP A 196 -11.56 -6.38 11.58
CA ASP A 196 -12.97 -6.01 11.43
C ASP A 196 -13.27 -5.67 9.97
N ILE A 197 -13.95 -6.60 9.29
CA ILE A 197 -14.36 -6.44 7.89
C ILE A 197 -15.51 -5.44 7.72
N GLY A 198 -16.26 -5.12 8.79
CA GLY A 198 -17.33 -4.14 8.76
C GLY A 198 -16.86 -2.71 8.47
N LEU A 199 -15.57 -2.44 8.70
CA LEU A 199 -14.91 -1.18 8.33
C LEU A 199 -14.59 -1.08 6.84
N PHE A 200 -14.72 -2.18 6.09
CA PHE A 200 -14.41 -2.30 4.67
C PHE A 200 -15.56 -2.94 3.88
N PRO A 201 -16.76 -2.33 3.88
CA PRO A 201 -17.93 -2.88 3.19
C PRO A 201 -17.71 -3.14 1.69
N SER A 202 -16.92 -2.32 0.98
CA SER A 202 -16.63 -2.53 -0.44
C SER A 202 -15.78 -3.79 -0.66
N VAL A 203 -14.85 -4.08 0.26
CA VAL A 203 -14.02 -5.29 0.22
C VAL A 203 -14.83 -6.51 0.64
N ALA A 204 -15.72 -6.37 1.62
CA ALA A 204 -16.64 -7.43 2.04
C ALA A 204 -17.49 -7.91 0.86
N ALA A 205 -18.06 -6.98 0.08
CA ALA A 205 -18.85 -7.30 -1.11
C ALA A 205 -18.03 -8.06 -2.17
N LEU A 206 -16.77 -7.68 -2.40
CA LEU A 206 -15.87 -8.36 -3.33
C LEU A 206 -15.51 -9.79 -2.91
N LEU A 207 -15.53 -10.09 -1.61
CA LEU A 207 -15.23 -11.42 -1.06
C LEU A 207 -16.40 -12.40 -1.22
N GLU A 208 -17.61 -11.90 -1.43
CA GLU A 208 -18.83 -12.70 -1.59
C GLU A 208 -19.11 -13.07 -3.07
N GLU A 209 -18.35 -12.51 -4.02
CA GLU A 209 -18.41 -12.77 -5.48
C GLU A 209 -17.43 -13.85 -5.99
#